data_AF-A0A7T6Z126-F1
#
_entry.id   AF-A0A7T6Z126-F1
#
_cell.length_a   1.000
_cell.length_b   1.000
_cell.length_c   1.000
_cell.angle_alpha   90.00
_cell.angle_beta   90.00
_cell.angle_gamma   90.00
#
_symmetry.space_group_name_H-M   'P 1'
#
loop_
_entity.id
_entity.type
_entity.pdbx_description
1 polymer ?
#
loop_
_entity_poly.entity_id
_entity_poly.type
_entity_poly.pdbx_seq_one_letter_code
_entity_poly.pdbx_strand_id
1 'polypeptide(L)'
;MFDAVLLLMLFLLAIAILAGLYRAIKGPSMADRVIALDLISIMMIALIGVVSLYLETEAFLEAILLLGILAFIGAVAFAKYIERGVIIERKRDD
;
A
#
# COMPACT_ATOMS: atom_id res chain seq x y z
N MET A 1 17.50 -23.64 -0.73
CA MET A 1 16.28 -23.64 -1.59
C MET A 1 15.29 -22.58 -1.12
N PHE A 2 15.00 -22.51 0.18
CA PHE A 2 14.11 -21.49 0.76
C PHE A 2 14.60 -20.05 0.50
N ASP A 3 15.89 -19.76 0.69
CA ASP A 3 16.45 -18.42 0.46
C ASP A 3 16.31 -17.95 -0.99
N ALA A 4 16.46 -18.86 -1.95
CA ALA A 4 16.26 -18.56 -3.36
C ALA A 4 14.80 -18.17 -3.66
N VAL A 5 13.84 -18.80 -2.98
CA VAL A 5 12.41 -18.45 -3.08
C VAL A 5 12.16 -17.07 -2.47
N LEU A 6 12.69 -16.79 -1.28
CA LEU A 6 12.54 -15.48 -0.64
C LEU A 6 13.14 -14.37 -1.52
N LEU A 7 14.33 -14.58 -2.07
CA LEU A 7 15.00 -13.60 -2.92
C LEU A 7 14.26 -13.38 -4.24
N LEU A 8 13.67 -14.44 -4.82
CA LEU A 8 12.77 -14.33 -5.97
C LEU A 8 11.51 -13.55 -5.62
N MET A 9 10.89 -13.79 -4.45
CA MET A 9 9.72 -13.04 -3.99
C MET A 9 10.04 -11.55 -3.83
N LEU A 10 11.17 -11.21 -3.20
CA LEU A 10 11.63 -9.82 -3.06
C LEU A 10 11.82 -9.15 -4.42
N PHE A 11 12.43 -9.86 -5.39
CA PHE A 11 12.63 -9.34 -6.73
C PHE A 11 11.30 -9.06 -7.45
N LEU A 12 10.36 -10.00 -7.40
CA LEU A 12 9.02 -9.84 -8.01
C LEU A 12 8.22 -8.73 -7.34
N LEU A 13 8.26 -8.62 -6.01
CA LEU A 13 7.60 -7.55 -5.27
C LEU A 13 8.19 -6.18 -5.59
N ALA A 14 9.51 -6.06 -5.71
CA ALA A 14 10.16 -4.82 -6.13
C ALA A 14 9.70 -4.39 -7.53
N ILE A 15 9.62 -5.32 -8.49
CA ILE A 15 9.07 -5.04 -9.82
C ILE A 15 7.60 -4.61 -9.75
N ALA A 16 6.78 -5.28 -8.94
CA ALA A 16 5.38 -4.92 -8.77
C ALA A 16 5.20 -3.51 -8.19
N ILE A 17 6.04 -3.11 -7.22
CA ILE A 17 6.06 -1.76 -6.67
C ILE A 17 6.45 -0.74 -7.75
N LEU A 18 7.48 -1.02 -8.55
CA LEU A 18 7.88 -0.13 -9.66
C LEU A 18 6.79 0.01 -10.72
N ALA A 19 6.10 -1.09 -11.07
CA ALA A 19 4.96 -1.07 -11.98
C ALA A 19 3.77 -0.28 -11.40
N GLY A 20 3.50 -0.43 -10.10
CA GLY A 20 2.51 0.35 -9.37
C GLY A 20 2.86 1.84 -9.38
N LEU A 21 4.13 2.20 -9.14
CA LEU A 21 4.60 3.58 -9.16
C LEU A 21 4.43 4.21 -10.55
N TYR A 22 4.77 3.46 -11.60
CA TYR A 22 4.51 3.89 -12.97
C TYR A 22 3.02 4.18 -13.22
N ARG A 23 2.13 3.31 -12.75
CA ARG A 23 0.68 3.48 -12.87
C ARG A 23 0.16 4.64 -12.02
N ALA A 24 0.72 4.88 -10.83
CA ALA A 24 0.36 6.00 -9.98
C ALA A 24 0.70 7.36 -10.62
N ILE A 25 1.81 7.43 -11.37
CA ILE A 25 2.23 8.66 -12.07
C ILE A 25 1.47 8.86 -13.38
N LYS A 26 1.39 7.83 -14.23
CA LYS A 26 0.77 7.92 -15.57
C LYS A 26 -0.71 7.49 -15.62
N GLY A 27 -1.35 7.26 -14.48
CA GLY A 27 -2.76 6.85 -14.41
C GLY A 27 -3.67 7.87 -15.11
N PRO A 28 -4.61 7.42 -15.97
CA PRO A 28 -5.45 8.32 -16.77
C PRO A 28 -6.53 9.01 -15.93
N SER A 29 -7.11 8.33 -14.94
CA SER A 29 -8.05 8.91 -13.99
C SER A 29 -7.44 9.10 -12.60
N MET A 30 -8.03 9.99 -11.80
CA MET A 30 -7.63 10.14 -10.39
C MET A 30 -7.89 8.86 -9.57
N ALA A 31 -8.97 8.15 -9.88
CA ALA A 31 -9.28 6.86 -9.26
C ALA A 31 -8.21 5.80 -9.56
N ASP A 32 -7.73 5.70 -10.80
CA ASP A 32 -6.64 4.78 -11.18
C ASP A 32 -5.38 5.03 -10.36
N ARG A 33 -5.05 6.30 -10.10
CA ARG A 33 -3.86 6.68 -9.33
C ARG A 33 -4.00 6.31 -7.86
N VAL A 34 -5.18 6.55 -7.28
CA VAL A 34 -5.49 6.18 -5.89
C VAL A 34 -5.42 4.66 -5.71
N ILE A 35 -6.02 3.89 -6.61
CA ILE A 35 -5.98 2.42 -6.56
C ILE A 35 -4.53 1.92 -6.72
N ALA A 36 -3.73 2.55 -7.58
CA ALA A 36 -2.31 2.21 -7.71
C ALA A 36 -1.53 2.49 -6.42
N LEU A 37 -1.82 3.57 -5.70
CA LEU A 37 -1.20 3.87 -4.40
C LEU A 37 -1.60 2.86 -3.31
N ASP A 38 -2.86 2.42 -3.30
CA ASP A 38 -3.33 1.37 -2.39
C ASP A 38 -2.61 0.04 -2.67
N LEU A 39 -2.51 -0.33 -3.96
CA LEU A 39 -1.75 -1.50 -4.38
C LEU A 39 -0.28 -1.43 -3.97
N ILE A 40 0.39 -0.28 -4.13
CA ILE A 40 1.78 -0.10 -3.67
C ILE A 40 1.90 -0.33 -2.16
N SER A 41 0.94 0.15 -1.38
CA SER A 41 0.93 0.00 0.07
C SER A 41 0.87 -1.47 0.49
N ILE A 42 -0.01 -2.26 -0.16
CA ILE A 42 -0.10 -3.71 0.07
C ILE A 42 1.19 -4.43 -0.36
N MET A 43 1.77 -4.06 -1.50
CA MET A 43 3.04 -4.65 -1.97
C MET A 43 4.20 -4.34 -1.02
N MET A 44 4.24 -3.14 -0.43
CA MET A 44 5.24 -2.80 0.60
C MET A 44 5.06 -3.63 1.86
N ILE A 45 3.83 -3.85 2.32
CA ILE A 45 3.55 -4.72 3.47
C ILE A 45 4.07 -6.14 3.21
N ALA A 46 3.80 -6.69 2.03
CA ALA A 46 4.30 -8.01 1.63
C ALA A 46 5.84 -8.02 1.55
N LEU A 47 6.46 -6.98 0.98
CA LEU A 47 7.91 -6.86 0.87
C LEU A 47 8.58 -6.88 2.26
N ILE A 48 8.07 -6.07 3.18
CA ILE A 48 8.58 -6.00 4.57
C ILE A 48 8.36 -7.34 5.29
N GLY A 49 7.23 -8.02 5.06
CA GLY A 49 6.98 -9.35 5.61
C GLY A 49 8.01 -10.38 5.14
N VAL A 50 8.34 -10.40 3.84
CA VAL A 50 9.37 -11.28 3.29
C VAL A 50 10.77 -10.92 3.82
N VAL A 51 11.07 -9.63 3.99
CA VAL A 51 12.32 -9.17 4.64
C VAL A 51 12.39 -9.64 6.09
N SER A 52 11.29 -9.57 6.84
CA SER A 52 11.19 -10.06 8.23
C SER A 52 11.53 -11.56 8.32
N LEU A 53 11.00 -12.35 7.39
CA LEU A 53 11.30 -13.78 7.28
C LEU A 53 12.76 -14.04 6.89
N TYR A 54 13.31 -13.27 5.94
CA TYR A 54 14.69 -13.41 5.48
C TYR A 54 15.72 -13.05 6.58
N LEU A 55 15.39 -12.09 7.43
CA LEU A 55 16.23 -11.66 8.55
C LEU A 55 15.95 -12.45 9.84
N GLU A 56 15.03 -13.41 9.81
CA GLU A 56 14.63 -14.24 10.96
C GLU A 56 14.27 -13.40 12.20
N THR A 57 13.56 -12.29 11.99
CA THR A 57 13.19 -11.35 13.05
C THR A 57 11.73 -10.97 13.00
N GLU A 58 11.13 -10.71 14.16
CA GLU A 58 9.75 -10.23 14.30
C GLU A 58 9.67 -8.71 14.45
N ALA A 59 10.81 -8.01 14.48
CA ALA A 59 10.88 -6.56 14.72
C ALA A 59 10.06 -5.72 13.72
N PHE A 60 9.72 -6.26 12.55
CA PHE A 60 8.94 -5.57 11.53
C PHE A 60 7.43 -5.81 11.62
N LEU A 61 6.95 -6.74 12.45
CA LEU A 61 5.52 -7.08 12.52
C LEU A 61 4.66 -5.90 12.98
N GLU A 62 5.13 -5.12 13.95
CA GLU A 62 4.44 -3.90 14.39
C GLU A 62 4.36 -2.86 13.26
N ALA A 63 5.44 -2.70 12.49
CA ALA A 63 5.46 -1.81 11.34
C ALA A 63 4.50 -2.28 10.23
N ILE A 64 4.44 -3.59 9.96
CA ILE A 64 3.50 -4.21 9.01
C ILE A 64 2.05 -3.92 9.42
N LEU A 65 1.72 -4.12 10.69
CA LEU A 65 0.38 -3.84 11.22
C LEU A 65 0.02 -2.36 11.06
N LEU A 66 0.92 -1.46 11.44
CA LEU A 66 0.72 -0.02 11.34
C LEU A 66 0.55 0.43 9.88
N LEU A 67 1.36 -0.08 8.97
CA LEU A 67 1.23 0.19 7.53
C LEU A 67 -0.11 -0.33 6.99
N GLY A 68 -0.58 -1.50 7.42
CA GLY A 68 -1.88 -2.04 7.03
C GLY A 68 -3.04 -1.15 7.46
N ILE A 69 -3.01 -0.66 8.70
CA ILE A 69 -4.03 0.28 9.22
C ILE A 69 -3.99 1.59 8.43
N LEU A 70 -2.80 2.16 8.20
CA LEU A 70 -2.64 3.43 7.47
C LEU A 70 -3.07 3.30 6.01
N ALA A 71 -2.72 2.21 5.33
CA ALA A 71 -3.11 1.95 3.95
C ALA A 71 -4.64 1.91 3.82
N PHE A 72 -5.31 1.16 4.70
CA PHE A 72 -6.76 1.07 4.73
C PHE A 72 -7.43 2.43 5.00
N ILE A 73 -6.96 3.18 6.00
CA ILE A 73 -7.48 4.53 6.30
C ILE A 73 -7.30 5.45 5.09
N GLY A 74 -6.14 5.41 4.43
CA GLY A 74 -5.86 6.17 3.22
C GLY A 74 -6.84 5.84 2.09
N ALA A 75 -7.04 4.56 1.80
CA ALA A 75 -7.97 4.09 0.77
C ALA A 75 -9.40 4.59 1.02
N VAL A 76 -9.90 4.46 2.26
CA VAL A 76 -11.24 4.95 2.65
C VAL A 76 -11.35 6.47 2.53
N ALA A 77 -10.32 7.21 2.96
CA ALA A 77 -10.30 8.66 2.86
C ALA A 77 -10.34 9.14 1.40
N PHE A 78 -9.58 8.50 0.51
CA PHE A 78 -9.60 8.81 -0.91
C PHE A 78 -10.93 8.43 -1.58
N ALA A 79 -11.49 7.26 -1.24
CA ALA A 79 -12.81 6.86 -1.76
C ALA A 79 -13.88 7.89 -1.40
N LYS A 80 -13.91 8.33 -0.14
CA LYS A 80 -14.83 9.37 0.34
C LYS A 80 -14.60 10.72 -0.34
N TYR A 81 -13.33 11.09 -0.57
CA TYR A 81 -12.99 12.31 -1.28
C TYR A 81 -13.47 12.28 -2.74
N ILE A 82 -13.29 11.16 -3.43
CA ILE A 82 -13.75 10.99 -4.81
C ILE A 82 -15.28 11.06 -4.90
N GLU A 83 -16.00 10.48 -3.94
CA GLU A 83 -17.47 10.46 -3.94
C GLU A 83 -18.08 11.83 -3.57
N ARG A 84 -17.59 12.47 -2.51
CA ARG A 84 -18.25 13.63 -1.89
C ARG A 84 -17.49 14.95 -2.05
N GLY A 85 -16.27 14.93 -2.57
CA GLY A 85 -15.39 16.11 -2.66
C GLY A 85 -14.86 16.62 -1.32
N VAL A 86 -15.36 16.10 -0.19
CA VAL A 86 -14.93 16.43 1.17
C VAL A 86 -14.72 15.16 1.98
N ILE A 87 -13.64 15.12 2.78
CA ILE A 87 -13.32 13.97 3.63
C ILE A 87 -14.09 14.06 4.95
N ILE A 88 -14.17 15.25 5.54
CA ILE A 88 -14.86 15.51 6.82
C ILE A 88 -16.00 16.47 6.54
N GLU A 89 -17.22 15.97 6.72
CA GLU A 89 -18.43 16.79 6.67
C GLU A 89 -18.57 17.51 8.00
N ARG A 90 -18.62 18.84 7.96
CA ARG A 90 -19.06 19.61 9.13
C ARG A 90 -20.57 19.66 9.08
N LYS A 91 -21.23 19.07 10.07
CA LYS A 91 -22.65 19.31 10.32
C LYS A 91 -22.79 20.83 10.55
N ARG A 92 -23.57 21.50 9.71
CA ARG A 92 -23.97 22.88 9.97
C ARG A 92 -24.90 22.82 11.18
N ASP A 93 -24.54 23.52 12.25
CA ASP A 93 -25.40 23.69 13.42
C ASP A 93 -26.54 24.64 13.01
N ASP A 94 -27.56 24.07 12.36
CA ASP A 94 -28.82 24.73 12.03
C ASP A 94 -29.94 24.12 12.92
#